data_AF-A0AAT9HT23-F1
#
_entry.id   AF-A0AAT9HT23-F1
#
_cell.length_a   1.000
_cell.length_b   1.000
_cell.length_c   1.000
_cell.angle_alpha   90.00
_cell.angle_beta   90.00
_cell.angle_gamma   90.00
#
_symmetry.space_group_name_H-M   'P 1'
#
loop_
_entity.id
_entity.type
_entity.pdbx_description
1 polymer ?
#
loop_
_entity_poly.entity_id
_entity_poly.type
_entity_poly.pdbx_seq_one_letter_code
_entity_poly.pdbx_strand_id
1 'polypeptide(L)'
;MDWQNTKTRPYKSYFRTATTDAIQGPFAAQYVYNDAKKKKVFVIDDKKTYGAGLASTFTEEFKKLGGKVVGTEHINPDSKDFNAVATKVKQSGADVVYYGGEYPQAGP
;
A
#
# COMPACT_ATOMS: atom_id res chain seq x y z
N MET A 1 12.95 16.49 -9.86
CA MET A 1 11.99 16.21 -10.95
C MET A 1 10.67 15.82 -10.31
N ASP A 2 9.62 16.63 -10.51
CA ASP A 2 8.27 16.35 -10.02
C ASP A 2 7.56 15.39 -11.01
N TRP A 3 7.88 14.10 -10.88
CA TRP A 3 7.35 13.05 -11.74
C TRP A 3 5.89 12.70 -11.43
N GLN A 4 5.36 13.16 -10.28
CA GLN A 4 3.99 12.93 -9.87
C GLN A 4 3.02 13.90 -10.56
N ASN A 5 3.42 15.17 -10.73
CA ASN A 5 2.59 16.18 -11.40
C ASN A 5 2.98 16.41 -12.87
N THR A 6 4.22 16.10 -13.26
CA THR A 6 4.69 16.29 -14.64
C THR A 6 5.09 14.97 -15.28
N LYS A 7 4.20 14.39 -16.11
CA LYS A 7 4.47 13.15 -16.85
C LYS A 7 5.37 13.40 -18.07
N THR A 8 6.65 13.68 -17.83
CA THR A 8 7.66 13.72 -18.89
C THR A 8 8.35 12.37 -19.01
N ARG A 9 8.62 11.92 -20.24
CA ARG A 9 9.44 10.72 -20.48
C ARG A 9 10.92 11.12 -20.42
N PRO A 10 11.68 10.77 -19.37
CA PRO A 10 13.09 11.15 -19.27
C PRO A 10 13.96 10.45 -20.34
N TYR A 11 13.52 9.28 -20.83
CA TYR A 11 14.22 8.51 -21.86
C TYR A 11 13.28 8.18 -23.01
N LYS A 12 13.68 8.48 -24.25
CA LYS A 12 12.87 8.28 -25.47
C LYS A 12 12.68 6.80 -25.84
N SER A 13 13.56 5.92 -25.37
CA SER A 13 13.60 4.49 -25.72
C SER A 13 13.11 3.55 -24.62
N TYR A 14 12.77 4.07 -23.43
CA TYR A 14 12.31 3.25 -22.32
C TYR A 14 10.79 3.19 -22.29
N PHE A 15 10.25 1.98 -22.40
CA PHE A 15 8.83 1.68 -22.29
C PHE A 15 8.62 0.66 -21.18
N ARG A 16 7.52 0.79 -20.43
CA ARG A 16 7.14 -0.15 -19.39
C ARG A 16 5.69 -0.58 -19.58
N THR A 17 5.45 -1.87 -19.49
CA THR A 17 4.10 -2.46 -19.53
C THR A 17 3.45 -2.45 -18.15
N ALA A 18 4.26 -2.46 -17.09
CA ALA A 18 3.81 -2.37 -15.71
C ALA A 18 3.64 -0.92 -15.24
N THR A 19 2.47 -0.65 -14.66
CA THR A 19 2.10 0.61 -14.00
C THR A 19 3.02 0.89 -12.82
N THR A 20 3.32 2.17 -12.54
CA THR A 20 4.20 2.56 -11.41
C THR A 20 3.48 2.29 -10.11
N ASP A 21 4.24 1.99 -9.08
CA ASP A 21 3.78 1.90 -7.69
C ASP A 21 2.97 3.13 -7.27
N ALA A 22 3.35 4.28 -7.81
CA ALA A 22 2.66 5.57 -7.70
C ALA A 22 1.21 5.61 -8.20
N ILE A 23 0.80 4.62 -8.99
CA ILE A 23 -0.56 4.47 -9.49
C ILE A 23 -1.21 3.22 -8.85
N GLN A 24 -0.43 2.18 -8.53
CA GLN A 24 -0.95 0.96 -7.91
C GLN A 24 -1.49 1.20 -6.49
N GLY A 25 -0.75 1.94 -5.64
CA GLY A 25 -1.23 2.30 -4.30
C GLY A 25 -2.53 3.11 -4.33
N PRO A 26 -2.61 4.22 -5.11
CA PRO A 26 -3.83 5.00 -5.24
C PRO A 26 -5.01 4.23 -5.84
N PHE A 27 -4.78 3.40 -6.87
CA PHE A 27 -5.84 2.58 -7.44
C PHE A 27 -6.41 1.59 -6.41
N ALA A 28 -5.54 0.93 -5.63
CA ALA A 28 -5.99 0.05 -4.56
C ALA A 28 -6.81 0.82 -3.50
N ALA A 29 -6.40 2.03 -3.12
CA ALA A 29 -7.15 2.87 -2.19
C ALA A 29 -8.54 3.25 -2.73
N GLN A 30 -8.62 3.61 -4.02
CA GLN A 30 -9.87 3.92 -4.70
C GLN A 30 -10.81 2.72 -4.72
N TYR A 31 -10.30 1.53 -5.08
CA TYR A 31 -11.09 0.30 -5.06
C TYR A 31 -11.62 -0.03 -3.67
N VAL A 32 -10.75 0.02 -2.65
CA VAL A 32 -11.13 -0.29 -1.26
C VAL A 32 -12.24 0.66 -0.76
N TYR A 33 -12.13 1.94 -1.08
CA TYR A 33 -13.08 2.95 -0.60
C TYR A 33 -14.38 3.02 -1.40
N ASN A 34 -14.29 2.95 -2.74
CA ASN A 34 -15.40 3.17 -3.66
C ASN A 34 -16.15 1.90 -3.99
N ASP A 35 -15.46 0.79 -4.22
CA ASP A 35 -16.07 -0.47 -4.67
C ASP A 35 -16.32 -1.40 -3.49
N ALA A 36 -15.28 -1.66 -2.68
CA ALA A 36 -15.40 -2.52 -1.50
C ALA A 36 -16.09 -1.83 -0.31
N LYS A 37 -16.33 -0.51 -0.41
CA LYS A 37 -17.00 0.35 0.59
C LYS A 37 -16.39 0.25 2.00
N LYS A 38 -15.11 -0.08 2.11
CA LYS A 38 -14.40 -0.18 3.40
C LYS A 38 -13.87 1.21 3.78
N LYS A 39 -14.02 1.58 5.05
CA LYS A 39 -13.71 2.94 5.53
C LYS A 39 -12.59 2.96 6.55
N LYS A 40 -12.27 1.82 7.17
CA LYS A 40 -11.16 1.67 8.10
C LYS A 40 -10.15 0.67 7.56
N VAL A 41 -8.90 1.08 7.41
CA VAL A 41 -7.81 0.21 6.93
C VAL A 41 -6.67 0.14 7.93
N PHE A 42 -6.09 -1.05 8.06
CA PHE A 42 -4.79 -1.24 8.69
C PHE A 42 -3.74 -1.43 7.60
N VAL A 43 -2.63 -0.70 7.66
CA VAL A 43 -1.59 -0.72 6.62
C VAL A 43 -0.35 -1.42 7.16
N ILE A 44 0.21 -2.35 6.37
CA ILE A 44 1.41 -3.09 6.71
C ILE A 44 2.41 -2.96 5.56
N ASP A 45 3.69 -2.74 5.86
CA ASP A 45 4.76 -2.86 4.87
C ASP A 45 5.95 -3.69 5.34
N ASP A 46 6.79 -4.13 4.41
CA ASP A 46 7.96 -4.98 4.64
C ASP A 46 9.26 -4.20 4.93
N LYS A 47 9.17 -2.90 5.26
CA LYS A 47 10.28 -1.95 5.45
C LYS A 47 11.17 -1.72 4.24
N LYS A 48 10.96 -2.41 3.12
CA LYS A 48 11.74 -2.18 1.91
C LYS A 48 11.22 -0.93 1.21
N THR A 49 12.09 -0.28 0.45
CA THR A 49 11.78 0.96 -0.27
C THR A 49 10.53 0.82 -1.16
N TYR A 50 10.38 -0.35 -1.80
CA TYR A 50 9.21 -0.67 -2.61
C TYR A 50 7.94 -0.75 -1.76
N GLY A 51 7.88 -1.65 -0.78
CA GLY A 51 6.70 -1.87 0.06
C GLY A 51 6.26 -0.61 0.82
N ALA A 52 7.23 0.11 1.41
CA ALA A 52 6.98 1.37 2.09
C ALA A 52 6.44 2.45 1.13
N GLY A 53 6.94 2.50 -0.12
CA GLY A 53 6.44 3.40 -1.15
C GLY A 53 4.98 3.12 -1.54
N LEU A 54 4.62 1.85 -1.74
CA LEU A 54 3.25 1.44 -2.01
C LEU A 54 2.32 1.78 -0.84
N ALA A 55 2.70 1.41 0.39
CA ALA A 55 1.93 1.69 1.59
C ALA A 55 1.70 3.19 1.81
N SER A 56 2.72 4.02 1.52
CA SER A 56 2.61 5.48 1.61
C SER A 56 1.60 6.03 0.59
N THR A 57 1.76 5.69 -0.69
CA THR A 57 0.88 6.20 -1.76
C THR A 57 -0.57 5.72 -1.60
N PHE A 58 -0.79 4.48 -1.15
CA PHE A 58 -2.11 3.98 -0.75
C PHE A 58 -2.70 4.79 0.41
N THR A 59 -1.91 5.02 1.46
CA THR A 59 -2.36 5.74 2.67
C THR A 59 -2.77 7.18 2.35
N GLU A 60 -1.99 7.87 1.52
CA GLU A 60 -2.29 9.23 1.09
C GLU A 60 -3.62 9.29 0.32
N GLU A 61 -3.79 8.43 -0.68
CA GLU A 61 -5.03 8.41 -1.47
C GLU A 61 -6.25 7.98 -0.63
N PHE A 62 -6.10 6.95 0.22
CA PHE A 62 -7.20 6.47 1.05
C PHE A 62 -7.71 7.54 2.01
N LYS A 63 -6.79 8.35 2.58
CA LYS A 63 -7.14 9.50 3.41
C LYS A 63 -7.80 10.61 2.59
N LYS A 64 -7.33 10.89 1.37
CA LYS A 64 -7.96 11.88 0.46
C LYS A 64 -9.42 11.52 0.13
N LEU A 65 -9.71 10.24 -0.02
CA LEU A 65 -11.08 9.74 -0.23
C LEU A 65 -11.96 9.84 1.03
N GLY A 66 -11.40 10.16 2.20
CA GLY A 66 -12.11 10.21 3.48
C GLY A 66 -12.09 8.88 4.25
N GLY A 67 -11.22 7.94 3.87
CA GLY A 67 -10.96 6.72 4.61
C GLY A 67 -10.09 6.98 5.84
N LYS A 68 -10.22 6.12 6.86
CA LYS A 68 -9.45 6.18 8.10
C LYS A 68 -8.41 5.08 8.14
N VAL A 69 -7.15 5.44 8.27
CA VAL A 69 -6.09 4.48 8.63
C VAL A 69 -6.12 4.30 10.15
N VAL A 70 -6.49 3.11 10.61
CA VAL A 70 -6.67 2.79 12.04
C VAL A 70 -5.44 2.18 12.68
N GLY A 71 -4.43 1.85 11.88
CA GLY A 71 -3.12 1.42 12.34
C GLY A 71 -2.15 1.22 11.19
N THR A 72 -0.86 1.28 11.52
CA THR A 72 0.25 1.02 10.62
C THR A 72 1.24 0.10 11.31
N GLU A 73 1.81 -0.86 10.58
CA GLU A 73 2.85 -1.74 11.11
C GLU A 73 3.91 -2.03 10.07
N HIS A 74 5.12 -2.27 10.55
CA HIS A 74 6.22 -2.68 9.69
C HIS A 74 6.67 -4.08 10.06
N ILE A 75 6.68 -4.99 9.09
CA ILE A 75 7.16 -6.37 9.29
C ILE A 75 8.57 -6.55 8.73
N ASN A 76 9.31 -7.47 9.34
CA ASN A 76 10.49 -8.03 8.68
C ASN A 76 10.01 -9.15 7.75
N PRO A 77 10.25 -9.08 6.43
CA PRO A 77 9.86 -10.12 5.48
C PRO A 77 10.57 -11.47 5.70
N ASP A 78 11.64 -11.51 6.49
CA ASP A 78 12.30 -12.77 6.86
C ASP A 78 11.69 -13.42 8.12
N SER A 79 10.73 -12.74 8.78
CA SER A 79 10.05 -13.27 9.95
C SER A 79 9.11 -14.41 9.56
N LYS A 80 9.02 -15.43 10.44
CA LYS A 80 8.03 -16.51 10.35
C LYS A 80 6.92 -16.37 11.38
N ASP A 81 7.01 -15.40 12.28
CA ASP A 81 5.98 -15.10 13.28
C ASP A 81 5.39 -13.71 13.02
N PHE A 82 4.08 -13.69 12.76
CA PHE A 82 3.26 -12.50 12.54
C PHE A 82 2.12 -12.37 13.55
N ASN A 83 2.11 -13.18 14.62
CA ASN A 83 1.01 -13.19 15.60
C ASN A 83 0.81 -11.83 16.27
N ALA A 84 1.91 -11.12 16.57
CA ALA A 84 1.86 -9.78 17.13
C ALA A 84 1.13 -8.79 16.20
N VAL A 85 1.42 -8.86 14.90
CA VAL A 85 0.79 -8.00 13.89
C VAL A 85 -0.67 -8.38 13.69
N ALA A 86 -0.98 -9.67 13.59
CA ALA A 86 -2.36 -10.15 13.50
C ALA A 86 -3.20 -9.72 14.71
N THR A 87 -2.63 -9.74 15.91
CA THR A 87 -3.28 -9.28 17.14
C THR A 87 -3.58 -7.78 17.08
N LYS A 88 -2.60 -6.96 16.65
CA LYS A 88 -2.80 -5.51 16.46
C LYS A 88 -3.86 -5.20 15.42
N VAL A 89 -3.85 -5.91 14.29
CA VAL A 89 -4.89 -5.80 13.26
C VAL A 89 -6.27 -6.09 13.85
N LYS A 90 -6.41 -7.20 14.58
CA LYS A 90 -7.69 -7.58 15.21
C LYS A 90 -8.19 -6.54 16.21
N GLN A 91 -7.28 -5.96 16.99
CA GLN A 91 -7.61 -4.93 17.99
C GLN A 91 -7.93 -3.57 17.36
N SER A 92 -7.40 -3.28 16.16
CA SER A 92 -7.58 -1.99 15.49
C SER A 92 -9.02 -1.73 15.01
N GLY A 93 -9.83 -2.78 14.86
CA GLY A 93 -11.17 -2.68 14.27
C GLY A 93 -11.14 -2.24 12.80
N ALA A 94 -10.07 -2.56 12.07
CA ALA A 94 -9.98 -2.34 10.63
C ALA A 94 -10.99 -3.21 9.88
N ASP A 95 -11.57 -2.67 8.80
CA ASP A 95 -12.45 -3.43 7.91
C ASP A 95 -11.64 -4.22 6.86
N VAL A 96 -10.39 -3.80 6.62
CA VAL A 96 -9.48 -4.33 5.61
C VAL A 96 -8.03 -4.09 6.02
N VAL A 97 -7.14 -4.96 5.55
CA VAL A 97 -5.69 -4.80 5.69
C VAL A 97 -5.11 -4.56 4.30
N TYR A 98 -4.25 -3.55 4.17
CA TYR A 98 -3.43 -3.33 2.98
C TYR A 98 -1.99 -3.72 3.29
N TYR A 99 -1.39 -4.55 2.45
CA TYR A 99 0.01 -4.95 2.57
C TYR A 99 0.81 -4.44 1.37
N GLY A 100 1.80 -3.60 1.63
CA GLY A 100 2.79 -3.16 0.65
C GLY A 100 4.11 -3.87 0.89
N GLY A 101 4.45 -4.86 0.06
CA GLY A 101 5.71 -5.58 0.19
C GLY A 101 6.08 -6.36 -1.07
N GLU A 102 7.28 -6.91 -1.07
CA GLU A 102 7.81 -7.74 -2.17
C GLU A 102 7.45 -9.23 -2.01
N TYR A 103 7.32 -9.94 -3.13
CA TYR A 103 7.16 -11.41 -3.16
C TYR A 103 8.36 -12.09 -2.47
N PRO A 104 8.19 -13.10 -1.58
CA PRO A 104 7.15 -14.14 -1.54
C PRO A 104 6.09 -14.01 -0.43
N GLN A 105 5.99 -12.87 0.26
CA GLN A 105 5.09 -12.73 1.43
C GLN A 105 3.66 -12.27 1.09
N ALA A 106 3.40 -11.84 -0.15
CA ALA A 106 2.07 -11.43 -0.61
C ALA A 106 1.14 -12.62 -0.95
N GLY A 107 1.66 -13.85 -0.96
CA GLY A 107 0.96 -15.09 -1.30
C GLY A 107 1.84 -16.04 -2.14
N PRO A 108 1.48 -17.34 -2.29
CA PRO A 108 2.08 -18.23 -3.29
C PRO A 108 1.73 -17.84 -4.74
#